data_AF-A0A7J4FY16-F1
#
_entry.id   AF-A0A7J4FY16-F1
#
_cell.length_a   1.000
_cell.length_b   1.000
_cell.length_c   1.000
_cell.angle_alpha   90.00
_cell.angle_beta   90.00
_cell.angle_gamma   90.00
#
_symmetry.space_group_name_H-M   'P 1'
#
loop_
_entity.id
_entity.type
_entity.pdbx_description
1 polymer ?
#
loop_
_entity_poly.entity_id
_entity_poly.type
_entity_poly.pdbx_seq_one_letter_code
_entity_poly.pdbx_strand_id
1 'polypeptide(L)' 'MARFPEAEARIFKGVCMYCNAKNPLKATKCRKCGKPYTVRRKNRKKALKGSG' A
#
# COMPACT_ATOMS: atom_id res chain seq x y z
N MET A 1 -9.06 -3.45 -16.90
CA MET A 1 -8.04 -4.35 -16.29
C MET A 1 -8.70 -5.11 -15.16
N ALA A 2 -8.69 -6.44 -15.19
CA ALA A 2 -9.20 -7.24 -14.08
C ALA A 2 -8.42 -6.90 -12.82
N ARG A 3 -9.11 -6.36 -11.81
CA ARG A 3 -8.54 -6.11 -10.49
C ARG A 3 -8.86 -7.32 -9.63
N PHE A 4 -7.83 -7.93 -9.07
CA PHE A 4 -7.96 -9.03 -8.12
C PHE A 4 -7.84 -8.46 -6.70
N PRO A 5 -8.95 -8.21 -6.00
CA PRO A 5 -8.93 -7.52 -4.71
C PRO A 5 -8.06 -8.24 -3.66
N GLU A 6 -8.02 -9.57 -3.72
CA GLU A 6 -7.19 -10.40 -2.84
C GLU A 6 -5.69 -10.20 -3.08
N ALA A 7 -5.27 -10.09 -4.35
CA ALA A 7 -3.89 -9.81 -4.72
C ALA A 7 -3.50 -8.39 -4.29
N GLU A 8 -4.39 -7.42 -4.45
CA GLU A 8 -4.15 -6.06 -4.01
C GLU A 8 -3.96 -5.97 -2.48
N ALA A 9 -4.74 -6.72 -1.70
CA ALA A 9 -4.57 -6.79 -0.26
C ALA A 9 -3.20 -7.38 0.16
N ARG A 10 -2.66 -8.34 -0.59
CA ARG A 10 -1.37 -8.99 -0.30
C ARG A 10 -0.16 -8.18 -0.76
N ILE A 11 -0.26 -7.51 -1.90
CA ILE A 11 0.85 -6.77 -2.54
C ILE A 11 1.03 -5.38 -1.91
N PHE A 12 -0.06 -4.66 -1.66
CA PHE A 12 -0.02 -3.26 -1.24
C PHE A 12 -0.04 -3.10 0.28
N LYS A 13 1.08 -3.49 0.91
CA LYS A 13 1.30 -3.41 2.37
C LYS A 13 1.93 -2.10 2.84
N GLY A 14 2.30 -1.21 1.93
CA GLY A 14 2.82 0.12 2.21
C GLY A 14 1.71 1.18 2.20
N VAL A 15 1.89 2.25 2.97
CA VAL A 15 0.99 3.40 3.00
C VAL A 15 1.82 4.67 2.79
N CYS A 16 1.38 5.54 1.88
CA CYS A 16 1.98 6.85 1.71
C CYS A 16 1.68 7.73 2.93
N MET A 17 2.69 8.38 3.52
CA MET A 17 2.53 9.30 4.64
C MET A 17 1.88 10.64 4.27
N TYR A 18 1.78 10.95 2.97
CA TYR A 18 1.21 12.20 2.47
C TYR A 18 -0.25 12.07 2.03
N CYS A 19 -0.59 11.04 1.26
CA CYS A 19 -1.92 10.87 0.67
C CYS A 19 -2.65 9.59 1.12
N ASN A 20 -2.08 8.83 2.06
CA ASN A 20 -2.60 7.57 2.59
C ASN A 20 -2.87 6.46 1.54
N ALA A 21 -2.39 6.63 0.30
CA ALA A 21 -2.54 5.61 -0.74
C ALA A 21 -1.79 4.32 -0.38
N LYS A 22 -2.38 3.17 -0.72
CA LYS A 22 -1.75 1.86 -0.58
C LYS A 22 -0.71 1.69 -1.69
N ASN A 23 0.52 1.38 -1.30
CA ASN A 23 1.67 1.19 -2.20
C ASN A 23 2.35 -0.15 -1.89
N PRO A 24 3.12 -0.73 -2.82
CA PRO A 24 3.93 -1.90 -2.54
C PRO A 24 5.07 -1.50 -1.59
N LEU A 25 5.57 -2.45 -0.80
CA LEU A 25 6.62 -2.18 0.18
C LEU A 25 7.95 -1.74 -0.44
N LYS A 26 8.21 -2.14 -1.69
CA LYS A 26 9.42 -1.79 -2.45
C LYS A 26 9.22 -0.55 -3.34
N ALA A 27 8.12 0.20 -3.21
CA ALA A 27 7.94 1.41 -4.01
C ALA A 27 8.86 2.53 -3.52
N THR A 28 9.67 3.07 -4.43
CA THR A 28 10.47 4.29 -4.23
C THR A 28 9.61 5.56 -4.29
N LYS A 29 8.50 5.53 -5.04
CA LYS A 29 7.55 6.65 -5.20
C LYS A 29 6.10 6.22 -4.98
N CYS A 30 5.30 7.13 -4.44
CA CYS A 30 3.86 6.90 -4.30
C CYS A 30 3.17 6.86 -5.67
N ARG A 31 2.38 5.81 -5.94
CA ARG A 31 1.64 5.66 -7.20
C ARG A 31 0.54 6.70 -7.41
N LYS A 32 0.04 7.30 -6.33
CA LYS A 32 -1.07 8.26 -6.37
C LYS A 32 -0.60 9.72 -6.39
N CYS A 33 0.32 10.10 -5.50
CA CYS A 33 0.77 11.49 -5.38
C CYS A 33 2.16 11.75 -5.98
N GLY A 34 2.87 10.72 -6.46
CA GLY A 34 4.19 10.86 -7.08
C GLY A 34 5.35 11.15 -6.11
N LYS A 35 5.09 11.54 -4.85
CA LYS A 35 6.15 11.90 -3.90
C LYS A 35 7.10 10.71 -3.61
N PRO A 36 8.43 10.89 -3.77
CA PRO A 36 9.42 9.86 -3.47
C PRO A 36 9.60 9.69 -1.96
N TYR A 37 10.04 8.50 -1.53
CA TYR A 37 10.42 8.18 -0.14
C TYR A 37 9.32 8.41 0.93
N THR A 38 8.06 8.49 0.53
CA THR A 38 6.92 8.69 1.44
C THR A 38 6.19 7.40 1.83
N VAL A 39 6.62 6.24 1.34
CA VAL A 39 5.94 4.96 1.54
C VAL A 39 6.50 4.26 2.78
N ARG A 40 5.67 4.10 3.81
CA ARG A 40 6.01 3.33 5.01
C ARG A 40 5.28 2.00 5.07
N ARG A 41 5.83 1.03 5.81
CA ARG A 41 5.17 -0.25 6.06
C ARG A 41 3.94 -0.05 6.95
N LYS A 42 2.79 -0.59 6.52
CA LYS A 42 1.59 -0.65 7.37
C LYS A 42 1.83 -1.64 8.50
N ASN A 43 1.34 -1.33 9.70
CA ASN A 43 1.50 -2.18 10.87
C ASN A 43 0.91 -3.59 10.60
N ARG A 44 1.68 -4.66 10.86
CA ARG A 44 1.31 -6.05 10.58
C ARG A 44 -0.04 -6.44 11.20
N LYS A 45 -0.31 -6.03 12.44
CA LYS A 45 -1.60 -6.28 13.12
C LYS A 45 -2.81 -5.65 12.39
N LYS A 46 -2.61 -4.51 11.72
CA LYS A 46 -3.66 -3.82 10.92
C LYS A 46 -3.70 -4.28 9.45
N ALA A 47 -2.71 -5.05 8.99
CA ALA A 47 -2.69 -5.61 7.64
C ALA A 47 -3.56 -6.88 7.56
N LEU A 48 -3.62 -7.66 8.65
CA LEU A 48 -4.42 -8.89 8.74
C LEU A 48 -5.92 -8.63 8.93
N LYS A 49 -6.30 -7.49 9.51
CA LYS A 49 -7.71 -7.14 9.81
C LYS A 49 -8.53 -6.58 8.63
N GLY A 50 -7.93 -6.43 7.44
CA GLY A 50 -8.60 -5.82 6.28
C GLY A 50 -8.90 -6.80 5.14
N SER A 51 -8.83 -8.10 5.42
CA SER A 51 -9.08 -9.21 4.48
C SER A 51 -10.30 -10.04 4.91
N GLY A 52 -11.34 -9.35 5.39
CA GLY A 52 -12.67 -9.89 5.67
C GLY A 52 -13.68 -9.03 4.93
#